data_AF-A0A9D1U7Z2-F1
#
_entry.id   AF-A0A9D1U7Z2-F1
#
_cell.length_a   1.000
_cell.length_b   1.000
_cell.length_c   1.000
_cell.angle_alpha   90.00
_cell.angle_beta   90.00
_cell.angle_gamma   90.00
#
_symmetry.space_group_name_H-M   'P 1'
#
loop_
_entity.id
_entity.type
_entity.pdbx_description
1 polymer ?
#
loop_
_entity_poly.entity_id
_entity_poly.type
_entity_poly.pdbx_seq_one_letter_code
_entity_poly.pdbx_strand_id
1 'polypeptide(L)'
;MKLIVDSREQAPLDFTGYDCTVERGALPTGDYSVAGLTDRVAVERKSLDDLIGCLMGDNRDRFERELARARGYDFFAVVVEAAWEHLARGQYRSRMKPHSAAQSVVAFQVRYGVPFLFAGTRKAAAYLTLSLLEKYVSEQQARLVALLKASTAA
;
A
#
# COMPACT_ATOMS: atom_id res chain seq x y z
N MET A 1 10.47 -1.25 -14.60
CA MET A 1 10.89 -0.76 -13.25
C MET A 1 11.36 -1.93 -12.37
N LYS A 2 12.20 -1.72 -11.34
CA LYS A 2 12.59 -2.78 -10.39
C LYS A 2 11.79 -2.68 -9.09
N LEU A 3 10.93 -3.66 -8.83
CA LEU A 3 10.16 -3.80 -7.60
C LEU A 3 10.94 -4.60 -6.55
N ILE A 4 10.84 -4.15 -5.31
CA ILE A 4 11.28 -4.90 -4.13
C ILE A 4 10.03 -5.42 -3.42
N VAL A 5 9.99 -6.73 -3.18
CA VAL A 5 8.98 -7.41 -2.36
C VAL A 5 9.61 -7.69 -1.00
N ASP A 6 8.91 -7.34 0.07
CA ASP A 6 9.37 -7.62 1.42
C ASP A 6 9.65 -9.13 1.60
N SER A 7 10.79 -9.45 2.21
CA SER A 7 11.20 -10.85 2.39
C SER A 7 10.26 -11.64 3.31
N ARG A 8 9.48 -10.95 4.17
CA ARG A 8 8.50 -11.54 5.09
C ARG A 8 7.13 -11.78 4.45
N GLU A 9 6.84 -11.20 3.27
CA GLU A 9 5.59 -11.45 2.54
C GLU A 9 5.52 -12.93 2.13
N GLN A 10 4.50 -13.66 2.58
CA GLN A 10 4.42 -15.10 2.34
C GLN A 10 3.70 -15.44 1.04
N ALA A 11 2.81 -14.57 0.58
CA ALA A 11 2.06 -14.75 -0.65
C ALA A 11 2.23 -13.52 -1.54
N PRO A 12 3.39 -13.36 -2.21
CA PRO A 12 3.62 -12.25 -3.13
C PRO A 12 2.58 -12.18 -4.24
N LEU A 13 2.24 -10.96 -4.66
CA LEU A 13 1.46 -10.72 -5.88
C LEU A 13 2.24 -11.21 -7.11
N ASP A 14 1.50 -11.67 -8.11
CA ASP A 14 2.07 -12.12 -9.37
C ASP A 14 2.17 -10.93 -10.34
N PHE A 15 3.40 -10.62 -10.74
CA PHE A 15 3.72 -9.58 -11.71
C PHE A 15 4.18 -10.15 -13.05
N THR A 16 3.94 -11.44 -13.32
CA THR A 16 4.21 -12.05 -14.62
C THR A 16 3.44 -11.31 -15.73
N GLY A 17 4.15 -10.93 -16.79
CA GLY A 17 3.58 -10.21 -17.93
C GLY A 17 3.50 -8.69 -17.78
N TYR A 18 3.94 -8.14 -16.64
CA TYR A 18 4.14 -6.69 -16.48
C TYR A 18 5.58 -6.30 -16.84
N ASP A 19 5.80 -5.05 -17.27
CA ASP A 19 7.13 -4.50 -17.59
C ASP A 19 7.90 -4.09 -16.33
N CYS A 20 8.15 -5.08 -15.47
CA CYS A 20 8.90 -4.90 -14.24
C CYS A 20 9.76 -6.13 -13.91
N THR A 21 10.81 -5.90 -13.13
CA THR A 21 11.59 -6.97 -12.50
C THR A 21 11.27 -6.99 -11.01
N VAL A 22 11.29 -8.18 -10.41
CA VAL A 22 10.93 -8.39 -9.01
C VAL A 22 12.12 -8.97 -8.26
N GLU A 23 12.49 -8.35 -7.14
CA GLU A 23 13.52 -8.83 -6.22
C GLU A 23 12.96 -8.91 -4.80
N ARG A 24 13.40 -9.89 -4.00
CA ARG A 24 13.06 -9.97 -2.58
C ARG A 24 14.09 -9.20 -1.76
N GLY A 25 13.64 -8.38 -0.82
CA GLY A 25 14.51 -7.62 0.08
C GLY A 25 13.79 -7.24 1.38
N ALA A 26 14.52 -6.86 2.42
CA ALA A 26 13.91 -6.37 3.64
C ALA A 26 13.43 -4.92 3.43
N LEU A 27 12.15 -4.64 3.69
CA LEU A 27 11.59 -3.29 3.67
C LEU A 27 11.41 -2.75 5.09
N PRO A 28 11.69 -1.45 5.33
CA PRO A 28 11.43 -0.84 6.63
C PRO A 28 9.93 -0.86 7.00
N THR A 29 9.05 -0.67 6.02
CA THR A 29 7.58 -0.68 6.16
C THR A 29 6.95 -0.96 4.78
N GLY A 30 5.80 -1.65 4.76
CA GLY A 30 5.12 -2.09 3.54
C GLY A 30 5.62 -3.41 2.99
N ASP A 31 4.89 -3.95 2.01
CA ASP A 31 5.18 -5.24 1.37
C ASP A 31 5.83 -5.08 -0.02
N TYR A 32 5.59 -3.95 -0.69
CA TYR A 32 6.12 -3.66 -2.02
C TYR A 32 6.68 -2.25 -2.09
N SER A 33 7.80 -2.09 -2.78
CA SER A 33 8.45 -0.79 -2.98
C SER A 33 9.23 -0.77 -4.29
N VAL A 34 9.77 0.40 -4.65
CA VAL A 34 10.71 0.58 -5.76
C VAL A 34 12.16 0.48 -5.24
N ALA A 35 13.02 -0.23 -5.98
CA ALA A 35 14.44 -0.32 -5.66
C ALA A 35 15.11 1.07 -5.63
N GLY A 36 15.90 1.34 -4.58
CA GLY A 36 16.54 2.65 -4.38
C GLY A 36 15.63 3.74 -3.79
N LEU A 37 14.35 3.44 -3.53
CA LEU A 37 13.37 4.37 -2.97
C LEU A 37 12.55 3.72 -1.83
N THR A 38 13.11 2.74 -1.13
CA THR A 38 12.43 1.90 -0.13
C THR A 38 12.05 2.62 1.17
N ASP A 39 12.59 3.81 1.38
CA ASP A 39 12.26 4.77 2.43
C ASP A 39 11.29 5.87 1.97
N ARG A 40 10.93 5.92 0.68
CA ARG A 40 10.14 6.99 0.07
C ARG A 40 8.76 6.56 -0.39
N VAL A 41 8.66 5.36 -0.95
CA VAL A 41 7.40 4.84 -1.49
C VAL A 41 7.19 3.40 -1.06
N ALA A 42 6.00 3.05 -0.58
CA ALA A 42 5.65 1.65 -0.36
C ALA A 42 4.15 1.37 -0.49
N VAL A 43 3.82 0.11 -0.73
CA VAL A 43 2.45 -0.41 -0.71
C VAL A 43 2.39 -1.55 0.29
N GLU A 44 1.46 -1.45 1.23
CA GLU A 44 1.04 -2.54 2.11
C GLU A 44 -0.10 -3.30 1.44
N ARG A 45 0.01 -4.62 1.36
CA ARG A 45 -1.01 -5.48 0.79
C ARG A 45 -1.76 -6.18 1.91
N LYS A 46 -3.09 -6.20 1.85
CA LYS A 46 -3.90 -6.97 2.81
C LYS A 46 -4.98 -7.79 2.12
N SER A 47 -5.20 -9.01 2.59
CA SER A 47 -6.49 -9.67 2.37
C SER A 47 -7.57 -8.98 3.21
N LEU A 48 -8.84 -9.21 2.91
CA LEU A 48 -9.92 -8.66 3.73
C LEU A 48 -9.88 -9.21 5.16
N ASP A 49 -9.62 -10.51 5.33
CA ASP A 49 -9.52 -11.13 6.66
C ASP A 49 -8.34 -10.56 7.46
N ASP A 50 -7.18 -10.35 6.84
CA ASP A 50 -6.01 -9.75 7.50
C ASP A 50 -6.28 -8.30 7.89
N LEU A 51 -6.94 -7.52 7.02
CA LEU A 51 -7.36 -6.17 7.34
C LEU A 51 -8.24 -6.18 8.59
N ILE A 52 -9.28 -7.01 8.65
CA ILE A 52 -10.14 -7.09 9.85
C ILE A 52 -9.35 -7.53 11.08
N GLY A 53 -8.41 -8.47 10.93
CA GLY A 53 -7.48 -8.87 11.98
C GLY A 53 -6.68 -7.69 12.55
N CYS A 54 -6.25 -6.75 11.70
CA CYS A 54 -5.57 -5.52 12.08
C CYS A 54 -6.48 -4.48 12.75
N LEU A 55 -7.81 -4.60 12.70
CA LEU A 55 -8.73 -3.62 13.30
C LEU A 55 -9.12 -3.97 14.75
N MET A 56 -8.63 -5.09 15.28
CA MET A 56 -9.08 -5.67 16.55
C MET A 56 -7.95 -5.83 17.56
N GLY A 57 -8.24 -5.56 18.84
CA GLY A 57 -7.33 -5.79 19.97
C GLY A 57 -5.93 -5.17 19.77
N ASP A 58 -4.91 -5.85 20.27
CA ASP A 58 -3.51 -5.38 20.20
C ASP A 58 -2.96 -5.24 18.77
N ASN A 59 -3.57 -5.94 17.80
CA ASN A 59 -3.20 -5.80 16.39
C ASN A 59 -3.57 -4.42 15.84
N ARG A 60 -4.60 -3.78 16.41
CA ARG A 60 -4.98 -2.40 16.07
C ARG A 60 -3.87 -1.42 16.41
N ASP A 61 -3.32 -1.49 17.61
CA ASP A 61 -2.23 -0.60 18.05
C ASP A 61 -0.94 -0.86 17.26
N ARG A 62 -0.71 -2.12 16.84
CA ARG A 62 0.39 -2.45 15.93
C ARG A 62 0.20 -1.82 14.56
N PHE A 63 -0.99 -1.95 13.98
CA PHE A 63 -1.28 -1.41 12.66
C PHE A 63 -1.32 0.12 12.66
N GLU A 64 -1.86 0.76 13.71
CA GLU A 64 -1.79 2.22 13.88
C GLU A 64 -0.33 2.71 13.94
N ARG A 65 0.59 1.95 14.56
CA ARG A 65 2.03 2.28 14.53
C ARG A 65 2.64 2.11 13.13
N GLU A 66 2.22 1.11 12.36
CA GLU A 66 2.62 0.97 10.96
C GLU A 66 2.16 2.16 10.12
N LEU A 67 0.88 2.53 10.21
CA LEU A 67 0.33 3.70 9.53
C LEU A 67 0.97 5.01 10.00
N ALA A 68 1.35 5.11 11.28
CA ALA A 68 2.06 6.27 11.79
C ALA A 68 3.48 6.38 11.21
N ARG A 69 4.20 5.26 11.02
CA ARG A 69 5.51 5.22 10.35
C ARG A 69 5.40 5.56 8.87
N ALA A 70 4.33 5.14 8.22
CA ALA A 70 4.05 5.45 6.82
C ALA A 70 3.98 6.96 6.53
N ARG A 71 3.73 7.81 7.54
CA ARG A 71 3.78 9.28 7.36
C ARG A 71 5.17 9.83 7.02
N GLY A 72 6.23 9.06 7.22
CA GLY A 72 7.58 9.41 6.77
C GLY A 72 7.83 9.15 5.30
N TYR A 73 6.92 8.44 4.62
CA TYR A 73 7.00 8.15 3.19
C TYR A 73 6.37 9.31 2.40
N ASP A 74 6.92 9.58 1.23
CA ASP A 74 6.32 10.53 0.28
C ASP A 74 5.01 9.97 -0.28
N PHE A 75 4.92 8.63 -0.41
CA PHE A 75 3.69 7.94 -0.75
C PHE A 75 3.61 6.57 -0.07
N PHE A 76 2.48 6.30 0.58
CA PHE A 76 2.18 5.00 1.15
C PHE A 76 0.71 4.66 0.93
N ALA A 77 0.39 3.44 0.51
CA ALA A 77 -0.98 3.00 0.31
C ALA A 77 -1.21 1.60 0.88
N VAL A 78 -2.43 1.35 1.36
CA VAL A 78 -2.89 -0.01 1.69
C VAL A 78 -3.76 -0.50 0.53
N VAL A 79 -3.35 -1.57 -0.14
CA VAL A 79 -4.12 -2.21 -1.21
C VAL A 79 -4.78 -3.47 -0.65
N VAL A 80 -6.11 -3.52 -0.72
CA VAL A 80 -6.93 -4.60 -0.14
C VAL A 80 -7.45 -5.50 -1.25
N GLU A 81 -7.23 -6.81 -1.14
CA GLU A 81 -7.72 -7.85 -2.06
C GLU A 81 -9.21 -8.18 -1.87
N ALA A 82 -10.04 -7.15 -1.85
CA ALA A 82 -11.49 -7.28 -1.83
C ALA A 82 -12.15 -6.01 -2.34
N ALA A 83 -13.44 -6.09 -2.67
CA ALA A 83 -14.25 -4.92 -2.95
C ALA A 83 -14.68 -4.26 -1.63
N TRP A 84 -14.90 -2.95 -1.64
CA TRP A 84 -15.47 -2.23 -0.48
C TRP A 84 -16.82 -2.84 -0.05
N GLU A 85 -17.60 -3.30 -1.01
CA GLU A 85 -18.88 -3.98 -0.77
C GLU A 85 -18.74 -5.23 0.11
N HIS A 86 -17.65 -5.99 -0.04
CA HIS A 86 -17.39 -7.17 0.79
C HIS A 86 -17.16 -6.78 2.26
N LEU A 87 -16.39 -5.71 2.49
CA LEU A 87 -16.21 -5.12 3.82
C LEU A 87 -17.56 -4.63 4.39
N ALA A 88 -18.32 -3.86 3.61
CA ALA A 88 -19.59 -3.27 4.03
C ALA A 88 -20.66 -4.32 4.36
N ARG A 89 -20.60 -5.49 3.70
CA ARG A 89 -21.51 -6.62 3.95
C ARG A 89 -21.01 -7.62 4.99
N GLY A 90 -19.80 -7.46 5.51
CA GLY A 90 -19.24 -8.40 6.48
C GLY A 90 -18.79 -9.73 5.89
N GLN A 91 -18.35 -9.75 4.63
CA GLN A 91 -17.92 -10.97 3.94
C GLN A 91 -16.49 -11.36 4.32
N TYR A 92 -16.26 -11.56 5.61
CA TYR A 92 -15.00 -11.96 6.23
C TYR A 92 -15.28 -12.90 7.42
N ARG A 93 -14.28 -13.60 7.92
CA ARG A 93 -14.43 -14.65 8.94
C ARG A 93 -14.75 -14.12 10.34
N SER A 94 -14.25 -12.92 10.67
CA SER A 94 -14.43 -12.29 11.98
C SER A 94 -15.90 -11.90 12.26
N ARG A 95 -16.25 -11.81 13.55
CA ARG A 95 -17.54 -11.29 14.03
C ARG A 95 -17.59 -9.76 14.18
N MET A 96 -16.53 -9.05 13.78
CA MET A 96 -16.51 -7.59 13.81
C MET A 96 -17.71 -7.04 13.02
N LYS A 97 -18.43 -6.07 13.59
CA LYS A 97 -19.58 -5.46 12.90
C LYS A 97 -19.09 -4.72 11.64
N PRO A 98 -19.72 -4.92 10.46
CA PRO A 98 -19.29 -4.28 9.21
C PRO A 98 -19.20 -2.76 9.29
N HIS A 99 -20.16 -2.12 9.96
CA HIS A 99 -20.13 -0.68 10.22
C HIS A 99 -18.87 -0.26 10.98
N SER A 100 -18.49 -0.97 12.04
CA SER A 100 -17.30 -0.67 12.84
C SER A 100 -16.00 -0.87 12.04
N ALA A 101 -15.96 -1.89 11.18
CA ALA A 101 -14.82 -2.14 10.31
C ALA A 101 -14.67 -1.01 9.28
N ALA A 102 -15.75 -0.66 8.58
CA ALA A 102 -15.77 0.44 7.61
C ALA A 102 -15.38 1.78 8.26
N GLN A 103 -15.94 2.11 9.43
CA GLN A 103 -15.58 3.34 10.15
C GLN A 103 -14.11 3.36 10.59
N SER A 104 -13.52 2.21 10.94
CA SER A 104 -12.09 2.14 11.27
C SER A 104 -11.22 2.43 10.04
N VAL A 105 -11.58 1.87 8.87
CA VAL A 105 -10.86 2.15 7.62
C VAL A 105 -10.95 3.63 7.26
N VAL A 106 -12.15 4.22 7.28
CA VAL A 106 -12.35 5.65 7.01
C VAL A 106 -11.54 6.51 7.99
N ALA A 107 -11.60 6.20 9.29
CA ALA A 107 -10.85 6.92 10.30
C ALA A 107 -9.32 6.85 10.07
N PHE A 108 -8.80 5.68 9.68
CA PHE A 108 -7.38 5.51 9.37
C PHE A 108 -6.95 6.30 8.13
N GLN A 109 -7.75 6.30 7.08
CA GLN A 109 -7.47 7.11 5.90
C GLN A 109 -7.35 8.59 6.25
N VAL A 110 -8.30 9.12 7.01
CA VAL A 110 -8.30 10.54 7.41
C VAL A 110 -7.17 10.86 8.39
N ARG A 111 -6.98 10.03 9.42
CA ARG A 111 -6.03 10.29 10.51
C ARG A 111 -4.57 10.21 10.05
N TYR A 112 -4.25 9.29 9.16
CA TYR A 112 -2.87 9.05 8.73
C TYR A 112 -2.57 9.55 7.31
N GLY A 113 -3.58 9.99 6.56
CA GLY A 113 -3.42 10.40 5.17
C GLY A 113 -3.07 9.23 4.23
N VAL A 114 -3.35 7.99 4.65
CA VAL A 114 -3.02 6.77 3.92
C VAL A 114 -4.26 6.27 3.16
N PRO A 115 -4.27 6.23 1.82
CA PRO A 115 -5.38 5.66 1.07
C PRO A 115 -5.49 4.14 1.29
N PHE A 116 -6.72 3.66 1.43
CA PHE A 116 -7.06 2.24 1.42
C PHE A 116 -7.81 1.91 0.13
N LEU A 117 -7.13 1.23 -0.80
CA LEU A 117 -7.62 0.94 -2.14
C LEU A 117 -8.15 -0.49 -2.20
N PHE A 118 -9.47 -0.63 -2.35
CA PHE A 118 -10.15 -1.91 -2.44
C PHE A 118 -10.13 -2.41 -3.88
N ALA A 119 -9.19 -3.31 -4.18
CA ALA A 119 -8.88 -3.76 -5.53
C ALA A 119 -9.88 -4.79 -6.09
N GLY A 120 -10.74 -5.36 -5.25
CA GLY A 120 -11.66 -6.43 -5.65
C GLY A 120 -10.99 -7.80 -5.74
N THR A 121 -9.98 -7.95 -6.60
CA THR A 121 -9.31 -9.22 -6.86
C THR A 121 -7.80 -9.13 -6.65
N ARG A 122 -7.14 -10.27 -6.43
CA ARG A 122 -5.68 -10.38 -6.35
C ARG A 122 -4.97 -9.84 -7.61
N LYS A 123 -5.51 -10.13 -8.81
CA LYS A 123 -4.94 -9.63 -10.07
C LYS A 123 -5.03 -8.11 -10.17
N ALA A 124 -6.16 -7.54 -9.77
CA ALA A 124 -6.33 -6.09 -9.71
C ALA A 124 -5.45 -5.44 -8.63
N ALA A 125 -5.20 -6.13 -7.51
CA ALA A 125 -4.26 -5.67 -6.50
C ALA A 125 -2.83 -5.60 -7.06
N ALA A 126 -2.38 -6.60 -7.82
CA ALA A 126 -1.09 -6.55 -8.52
C ALA A 126 -1.01 -5.37 -9.49
N TYR A 127 -2.05 -5.17 -10.32
CA TYR A 127 -2.13 -4.03 -11.23
C TYR A 127 -2.03 -2.69 -10.49
N LEU A 128 -2.83 -2.50 -9.44
CA LEU A 128 -2.85 -1.25 -8.67
C LEU A 128 -1.52 -1.02 -7.96
N THR A 129 -0.97 -2.04 -7.29
CA THR A 129 0.33 -1.95 -6.61
C THR A 129 1.43 -1.49 -7.57
N LEU A 130 1.57 -2.14 -8.73
CA LEU A 130 2.57 -1.73 -9.71
C LEU A 130 2.29 -0.31 -10.24
N SER A 131 1.05 -0.04 -10.64
CA SER A 131 0.68 1.26 -11.23
C SER A 131 0.96 2.42 -10.28
N LEU A 132 0.64 2.28 -8.99
CA LEU A 132 0.90 3.32 -7.98
C LEU A 132 2.40 3.62 -7.87
N LEU A 133 3.22 2.57 -7.81
CA LEU A 133 4.67 2.69 -7.70
C LEU A 133 5.28 3.31 -8.97
N GLU A 134 4.81 2.92 -10.15
CA GLU A 134 5.25 3.51 -11.43
C GLU A 134 4.86 4.97 -11.56
N LYS A 135 3.63 5.32 -11.18
CA LYS A 135 3.16 6.70 -11.22
C LYS A 135 3.90 7.57 -10.22
N TYR A 136 4.16 7.07 -9.02
CA TYR A 136 5.03 7.77 -8.07
C TYR A 136 6.39 8.10 -8.69
N VAL A 137 7.08 7.13 -9.28
CA VAL A 137 8.38 7.35 -9.93
C VAL A 137 8.28 8.39 -11.06
N SER A 138 7.25 8.27 -11.90
CA SER A 138 7.01 9.18 -13.02
C SER A 138 6.83 10.64 -12.56
N GLU A 139 6.04 10.84 -11.50
CA GLU A 139 5.82 12.17 -10.90
C GLU A 139 7.11 12.74 -10.27
N GLN A 140 7.89 11.92 -9.58
CA GLN A 140 9.18 12.37 -9.02
C GLN A 140 10.19 12.74 -10.12
N GLN A 141 10.22 12.00 -11.23
CA GLN A 141 11.04 12.33 -12.39
C GLN A 141 10.63 13.66 -13.01
N ALA A 142 9.33 13.88 -13.23
CA ALA A 142 8.81 15.13 -13.76
C ALA A 142 9.18 16.32 -12.85
N ARG A 143 9.02 16.14 -11.52
CA ARG A 143 9.40 17.13 -10.52
C ARG A 143 10.90 17.45 -10.56
N LEU A 144 11.77 16.44 -10.63
CA LEU A 144 13.22 16.64 -10.71
C LEU A 144 13.61 17.42 -11.97
N VAL A 145 13.05 17.07 -13.13
CA VAL A 145 13.30 17.79 -14.38
C VAL A 145 12.88 19.26 -14.27
N ALA A 146 11.74 19.55 -13.66
CA ALA A 146 11.28 20.92 -13.45
C ALA A 146 12.23 21.71 -12.53
N LEU A 147 12.69 21.11 -11.43
CA LEU A 147 13.65 21.73 -10.51
C LEU A 147 14.99 22.02 -11.17
N LEU A 148 15.52 21.08 -11.96
CA LEU A 148 16.77 21.28 -12.68
C LEU A 148 16.67 22.45 -13.66
N LYS A 149 15.59 22.52 -14.46
CA LYS A 149 15.33 23.64 -15.36
C LYS A 149 15.29 24.98 -14.63
N ALA A 150 14.62 25.04 -13.47
CA ALA A 150 14.55 26.25 -12.66
C ALA A 150 15.91 26.66 -12.09
N SER A 151 16.74 25.70 -11.69
CA SER A 151 18.09 25.98 -11.14
C SER A 151 19.10 26.44 -12.17
N THR A 152 18.99 26.00 -13.43
CA THR A 152 19.92 26.37 -14.51
C THR A 152 19.52 27.65 -15.25
N ALA A 153 18.32 28.16 -15.01
CA ALA A 153 17.81 29.39 -15.58
C ALA A 153 18.15 30.65 -14.74
N ALA A 154 18.88 30.46 -13.64
CA ALA A 154 19.48 31.50 -12.81
C ALA A 154 20.99 31.60 -13.09
#